data_AF-A0A1M6H2Y9-F1
#
_entry.id   AF-A0A1M6H2Y9-F1
#
_cell.length_a   1.000
_cell.length_b   1.000
_cell.length_c   1.000
_cell.angle_alpha   90.00
_cell.angle_beta   90.00
_cell.angle_gamma   90.00
#
_symmetry.space_group_name_H-M   'P 1'
#
loop_
_entity.id
_entity.type
_entity.pdbx_description
1 polymer ?
#
loop_
_entity_poly.entity_id
_entity_poly.type
_entity_poly.pdbx_seq_one_letter_code
_entity_poly.pdbx_strand_id
1 'polypeptide(L)' 'MGILLTILGIILLVAGVLGVVRGQLLWGIIAIVVGLFLTPGYFFGI' A
#
# COMPACT_ATOMS: atom_id res chain seq x y z
N MET A 1 4.80 -9.35 -14.37
CA MET A 1 5.30 -8.51 -13.26
C MET A 1 4.25 -7.51 -12.76
N GLY A 2 3.62 -6.72 -13.64
CA GLY A 2 2.66 -5.68 -13.24
C GLY A 2 1.51 -6.14 -12.35
N ILE A 3 0.80 -7.23 -12.71
CA ILE A 3 -0.32 -7.76 -11.91
C ILE A 3 0.10 -8.14 -10.49
N LEU A 4 1.28 -8.76 -10.31
CA LEU A 4 1.78 -9.15 -8.99
C LEU A 4 2.02 -7.92 -8.10
N LEU A 5 2.61 -6.86 -8.67
CA LEU A 5 2.88 -5.61 -7.97
C LEU A 5 1.58 -4.87 -7.63
N THR A 6 0.58 -4.90 -8.51
CA THR A 6 -0.76 -4.37 -8.21
C THR A 6 -1.40 -5.10 -7.04
N ILE A 7 -1.33 -6.43 -7.02
CA ILE A 7 -1.87 -7.24 -5.92
C ILE A 7 -1.13 -6.92 -4.61
N LEU A 8 0.20 -6.85 -4.64
CA LEU A 8 1.03 -6.48 -3.48
C LEU A 8 0.71 -5.07 -2.98
N GLY A 9 0.55 -4.11 -3.88
CA GLY A 9 0.19 -2.73 -3.53
C GLY A 9 -1.17 -2.65 -2.83
N ILE A 10 -2.17 -3.37 -3.32
CA ILE A 10 -3.49 -3.45 -2.68
C ILE A 10 -3.39 -4.08 -1.29
N ILE A 11 -2.65 -5.18 -1.14
CA ILE A 11 -2.46 -5.85 0.16
C ILE A 11 -1.80 -4.90 1.16
N LEU A 12 -0.76 -4.17 0.75
CA LEU A 12 -0.08 -3.19 1.60
C LEU A 12 -0.98 -2.03 2.01
N LEU A 13 -1.81 -1.53 1.11
CA LEU A 13 -2.80 -0.50 1.42
C LEU A 13 -3.80 -0.98 2.47
N VAL A 14 -4.38 -2.17 2.28
CA VAL A 14 -5.34 -2.75 3.22
C VAL A 14 -4.68 -3.03 4.57
N ALA A 15 -3.48 -3.62 4.58
CA ALA A 15 -2.72 -3.87 5.80
C ALA A 15 -2.36 -2.56 6.54
N GLY A 16 -2.01 -1.52 5.79
CA GLY A 16 -1.71 -0.21 6.35
C GLY A 16 -2.92 0.45 6.99
N VAL A 17 -4.08 0.40 6.35
CA VAL A 17 -5.36 0.87 6.94
C VAL A 17 -5.67 0.10 8.22
N LEU A 18 -5.54 -1.23 8.22
CA LEU A 18 -5.73 -2.05 9.42
C LEU A 18 -4.73 -1.71 10.54
N GLY A 19 -3.48 -1.40 10.19
CA GLY A 19 -2.45 -0.96 11.12
C GLY A 19 -2.81 0.36 11.79
N VAL A 20 -3.31 1.33 11.02
CA VAL A 20 -3.80 2.62 11.54
C VAL A 20 -4.96 2.41 12.51
N VAL A 21 -5.96 1.60 12.13
CA VAL A 21 -7.12 1.29 12.99
C VAL A 21 -6.70 0.61 14.30
N ARG A 22 -5.64 -0.20 14.27
CA ARG A 22 -5.08 -0.88 15.45
C ARG A 22 -4.17 0.01 16.31
N GLY A 23 -4.07 1.30 16.01
CA GLY A 23 -3.23 2.26 16.74
C GLY A 23 -1.74 2.22 16.37
N GLN A 24 -1.34 1.43 15.38
CA GLN A 24 0.04 1.35 14.88
C GLN A 24 0.27 2.40 13.80
N LEU A 25 0.10 3.68 14.15
CA LEU A 25 0.06 4.80 13.20
C LEU A 25 1.28 4.83 12.26
N LEU A 26 2.49 4.74 12.80
CA LEU A 26 3.73 4.79 12.01
C LEU A 26 3.79 3.63 10.98
N TRP A 27 3.62 2.39 11.43
CA TRP A 27 3.68 1.23 10.56
C TRP A 27 2.55 1.20 9.54
N GLY A 28 1.35 1.61 9.93
CA GLY A 28 0.20 1.72 9.05
C GLY A 28 0.43 2.74 7.93
N ILE A 29 0.92 3.93 8.28
CA ILE A 29 1.25 4.97 7.30
C ILE A 29 2.38 4.51 6.37
N ILE A 30 3.44 3.89 6.90
CA ILE A 30 4.54 3.36 6.09
C ILE A 30 4.02 2.34 5.07
N ALA A 31 3.20 1.39 5.49
CA ALA A 31 2.62 0.38 4.60
C ALA A 31 1.76 1.01 3.49
N ILE A 32 0.98 2.05 3.81
CA ILE A 32 0.19 2.81 2.83
C ILE A 32 1.10 3.47 1.80
N VAL A 33 2.12 4.22 2.25
CA VAL A 33 3.05 4.93 1.35
C VAL A 33 3.78 3.94 0.44
N VAL A 34 4.33 2.86 1.01
CA VAL A 34 5.03 1.82 0.25
C VAL A 34 4.10 1.13 -0.76
N GLY A 35 2.85 0.83 -0.36
CA GLY A 35 1.83 0.27 -1.26
C GLY A 35 1.49 1.18 -2.46
N LEU A 36 1.46 2.50 -2.25
CA LEU A 36 1.23 3.47 -3.32
C LEU A 36 2.38 3.50 -4.33
N PHE A 37 3.64 3.43 -3.88
CA PHE A 37 4.80 3.38 -4.77
C PHE A 37 4.93 2.05 -5.53
N LEU A 38 4.49 0.94 -4.91
CA LEU A 38 4.56 -0.39 -5.52
C LEU A 38 3.47 -0.64 -6.57
N THR A 39 2.33 0.04 -6.48
CA THR A 39 1.20 -0.19 -7.39
C THR A 39 1.50 0.38 -8.79
N PRO A 40 1.69 -0.45 -9.82
CA PRO A 40 2.00 0.04 -11.16
C PRO A 40 0.76 0.71 -11.80
N GLY A 41 0.96 1.89 -12.38
CA GLY A 41 0.03 2.50 -13.35
C GLY A 41 -1.21 3.23 -12.84
N TYR A 42 -1.63 3.08 -11.57
CA TYR A 42 -2.92 3.65 -11.11
C TYR A 42 -2.82 4.91 -10.24
N PHE A 43 -1.78 5.08 -9.42
CA PHE A 43 -1.70 6.22 -8.47
C PHE A 43 -0.82 7.37 -8.93
N PHE A 44 0.22 7.10 -9.73
CA PHE A 44 1.19 8.12 -10.17
C PHE A 44 1.20 8.39 -11.69
N GLY A 45 0.40 7.67 -12.49
CA GLY A 45 0.17 8.00 -13.91
C GLY A 45 1.41 7.97 -14.81
N ILE A 46 2.43 7.19 -14.46
CA ILE A 46 3.67 6.98 -15.23
C ILE A 46 3.85 5.50 -15.58
#